data_AF-A0A537ZJS2-F1
#
_entry.id   AF-A0A537ZJS2-F1
#
_cell.length_a   1.000
_cell.length_b   1.000
_cell.length_c   1.000
_cell.angle_alpha   90.00
_cell.angle_beta   90.00
_cell.angle_gamma   90.00
#
_symmetry.space_group_name_H-M   'P 1'
#
loop_
_entity.id
_entity.type
_entity.pdbx_description
1 polymer ?
#
loop_
_entity_poly.entity_id
_entity_poly.type
_entity_poly.pdbx_seq_one_letter_code
_entity_poly.pdbx_strand_id
1 'polypeptide(L)'
;MRRWFILPVLLASALVLAAVGAADPGDGKNKGKGHEFSAKGGKLTLQVTTTDHGCSFRPWATDKLSRTYKVRKNEDGSYTVRREDKGTFTTLAGLSPGADPCPTVIRKGKHGTTLLAGVTGKIHGYIQGTVTGGTFNANGKCTAECTNTDFIAGFFTAGAKFTCIQGYAGCRFNFAYTAQKQEKQKLKFHHWVDRGLDGVNETFIGDIANS
;
A
#
# COMPACT_ATOMS: atom_id res chain seq x y z
N MET A 1 -24.43 -30.23 -35.53
CA MET A 1 -25.90 -30.09 -35.64
C MET A 1 -26.31 -29.20 -34.47
N ARG A 2 -26.89 -28.01 -34.58
CA ARG A 2 -27.71 -27.39 -35.64
C ARG A 2 -27.56 -25.87 -35.50
N ARG A 3 -27.31 -25.22 -36.64
CA ARG A 3 -27.28 -23.76 -36.84
C ARG A 3 -28.69 -23.18 -36.74
N TRP A 4 -28.82 -21.91 -36.35
CA TRP A 4 -29.74 -20.97 -37.01
C TRP A 4 -29.12 -19.57 -37.11
N PHE A 5 -28.89 -19.17 -38.37
CA PHE A 5 -28.79 -17.80 -38.87
C PHE A 5 -30.24 -17.25 -39.00
N ILE A 6 -30.50 -15.94 -38.96
CA ILE A 6 -30.51 -15.04 -40.14
C ILE A 6 -30.62 -13.56 -39.66
N LEU A 7 -29.80 -12.70 -40.26
CA LEU A 7 -29.73 -11.21 -40.29
C LEU A 7 -30.83 -10.61 -41.22
N PRO A 8 -30.84 -9.31 -41.59
CA PRO A 8 -30.82 -8.04 -40.86
C PRO A 8 -32.01 -7.13 -41.28
N VAL A 9 -32.26 -6.03 -40.57
CA VAL A 9 -33.06 -4.89 -41.11
C VAL A 9 -32.19 -3.65 -41.14
N LEU A 10 -32.01 -3.16 -42.37
CA LEU A 10 -31.45 -1.87 -42.75
C LEU A 10 -32.38 -0.74 -42.26
N LEU A 11 -31.81 0.26 -41.59
CA LEU A 11 -32.31 1.64 -41.64
C LEU A 11 -31.09 2.56 -41.65
N ALA A 12 -30.91 3.20 -42.80
CA ALA A 12 -29.98 4.29 -43.00
C ALA A 12 -30.56 5.57 -42.39
N SER A 13 -29.77 6.27 -41.59
CA SER A 13 -29.94 7.70 -41.35
C SER A 13 -28.60 8.31 -40.99
N ALA A 14 -28.32 9.42 -41.66
CA ALA A 14 -27.00 9.97 -41.93
C ALA A 14 -26.39 10.83 -40.80
N LEU A 15 -25.06 10.89 -40.86
CA LEU A 15 -24.09 11.87 -40.35
C LEU A 15 -24.58 12.95 -39.36
N VAL A 16 -23.92 12.97 -38.18
CA VAL A 16 -23.17 14.16 -37.75
C VAL A 16 -21.80 13.72 -37.25
N LEU A 17 -20.76 14.18 -37.94
CA LEU A 17 -19.37 14.14 -37.49
C LEU A 17 -19.25 15.01 -36.23
N ALA A 18 -19.26 14.40 -35.04
CA ALA A 18 -18.74 15.08 -33.85
C ALA A 18 -17.24 14.76 -33.79
N ALA A 19 -16.43 15.74 -34.16
CA ALA A 19 -14.98 15.67 -34.05
C ALA A 19 -14.61 15.25 -32.62
N VAL A 20 -13.99 14.08 -32.49
CA VAL A 20 -13.17 13.76 -31.32
C VAL A 20 -12.00 14.74 -31.35
N GLY A 21 -12.18 15.88 -30.70
CA GLY A 21 -11.08 16.72 -30.29
C GLY A 21 -10.22 15.88 -29.36
N ALA A 22 -9.17 15.27 -29.90
CA ALA A 22 -7.99 14.96 -29.13
C ALA A 22 -7.63 16.26 -28.41
N ALA A 23 -7.84 16.29 -27.10
CA ALA A 23 -7.30 17.35 -26.28
C ALA A 23 -5.78 17.21 -26.37
N ASP A 24 -5.23 17.94 -27.32
CA ASP A 24 -3.84 18.35 -27.40
C ASP A 24 -3.41 18.90 -26.03
N PRO A 25 -2.54 18.21 -25.26
CA PRO A 25 -1.85 18.85 -24.17
C PRO A 25 -0.79 19.73 -24.81
N GLY A 26 -1.16 20.98 -25.07
CA GLY A 26 -0.45 21.92 -25.91
C GLY A 26 1.07 21.91 -25.80
N ASP A 27 1.69 22.09 -26.96
CA ASP A 27 3.10 22.28 -27.20
C ASP A 27 3.74 23.33 -26.25
N GLY A 28 4.59 22.83 -25.35
CA GLY A 28 5.64 23.60 -24.68
C GLY A 28 7.00 23.06 -25.11
N LYS A 29 7.58 23.68 -26.14
CA LYS A 29 8.91 23.40 -26.70
C LYS A 29 9.99 23.31 -25.61
N ASN A 30 10.50 22.11 -25.35
CA ASN A 30 11.93 21.86 -25.09
C ASN A 30 12.26 20.38 -25.32
N LYS A 31 13.21 20.15 -26.24
CA LYS A 31 13.78 18.84 -26.51
C LYS A 31 14.79 18.50 -25.40
N GLY A 32 14.56 17.38 -24.71
CA GLY A 32 15.59 16.68 -23.93
C GLY A 32 15.41 16.72 -22.41
N LYS A 33 15.37 15.50 -21.83
CA LYS A 33 15.38 15.11 -20.40
C LYS A 33 14.00 15.10 -19.72
N GLY A 34 13.59 13.92 -19.24
CA GLY A 34 12.25 13.67 -18.68
C GLY A 34 11.85 14.69 -17.60
N HIS A 35 10.75 15.39 -17.84
CA HIS A 35 10.28 16.48 -16.99
C HIS A 35 9.36 15.98 -15.87
N GLU A 36 9.98 15.88 -14.69
CA GLU A 36 9.56 16.20 -13.32
C GLU A 36 8.08 16.21 -12.90
N PHE A 37 7.80 15.49 -11.81
CA PHE A 37 6.57 15.59 -11.02
C PHE A 37 6.69 16.73 -9.99
N SER A 38 5.74 17.66 -9.96
CA SER A 38 5.49 18.53 -8.80
C SER A 38 3.98 18.58 -8.54
N ALA A 39 3.40 18.32 -7.36
CA ALA A 39 3.66 18.81 -6.01
C ALA A 39 5.00 18.39 -5.38
N LYS A 40 5.98 19.31 -5.42
CA LYS A 40 7.34 19.21 -4.85
C LYS A 40 7.93 17.77 -4.83
N GLY A 41 7.89 17.06 -5.95
CA GLY A 41 8.47 15.71 -6.09
C GLY A 41 7.53 14.52 -5.85
N GLY A 42 6.20 14.68 -5.97
CA GLY A 42 5.24 13.57 -5.92
C GLY A 42 5.03 12.99 -4.52
N LYS A 43 5.11 13.86 -3.49
CA LYS A 43 4.97 13.50 -2.08
C LYS A 43 3.59 13.91 -1.55
N LEU A 44 2.84 12.96 -0.98
CA LEU A 44 1.56 13.21 -0.30
C LEU A 44 1.66 12.71 1.14
N THR A 45 1.41 13.57 2.14
CA THR A 45 1.39 13.18 3.56
C THR A 45 -0.02 13.30 4.14
N LEU A 46 -0.47 12.28 4.86
CA LEU A 46 -1.79 12.14 5.46
C LEU A 46 -1.67 11.73 6.92
N GLN A 47 -2.60 12.18 7.76
CA GLN A 47 -2.77 11.62 9.10
C GLN A 47 -3.78 10.47 9.03
N VAL A 48 -3.38 9.31 9.53
CA VAL A 48 -4.17 8.08 9.45
C VAL A 48 -4.31 7.48 10.83
N THR A 49 -5.53 7.10 11.21
CA THR A 49 -5.75 6.14 12.29
C THR A 49 -6.25 4.87 11.64
N THR A 50 -5.63 3.73 11.95
CA THR A 50 -5.95 2.44 11.31
C THR A 50 -5.75 1.30 12.29
N THR A 51 -6.46 0.19 12.09
CA THR A 51 -6.23 -1.05 12.83
C THR A 51 -5.18 -1.87 12.12
N ASP A 52 -4.13 -2.24 12.85
CA ASP A 52 -3.10 -3.12 12.35
C ASP A 52 -3.42 -4.58 12.67
N HIS A 53 -3.09 -5.45 11.71
CA HIS A 53 -3.47 -6.84 11.72
C HIS A 53 -2.21 -7.72 11.65
N GLY A 54 -2.24 -8.83 12.37
CA GLY A 54 -1.26 -9.90 12.17
C GLY A 54 -1.48 -10.58 10.83
N CYS A 55 -0.57 -11.46 10.45
CA CYS A 55 -0.60 -12.17 9.19
C CYS A 55 -1.87 -13.04 8.97
N SER A 56 -2.58 -13.45 10.04
CA SER A 56 -3.88 -14.13 9.94
C SER A 56 -5.06 -13.16 9.79
N PHE A 57 -4.77 -11.88 9.54
CA PHE A 57 -5.72 -10.78 9.50
C PHE A 57 -6.46 -10.54 10.84
N ARG A 58 -5.86 -10.96 11.95
CA ARG A 58 -6.37 -10.69 13.29
C ARG A 58 -5.86 -9.33 13.78
N PRO A 59 -6.72 -8.44 14.28
CA PRO A 59 -6.27 -7.15 14.79
C PRO A 59 -5.42 -7.33 16.06
N TRP A 60 -4.33 -6.57 16.15
CA TRP A 60 -3.43 -6.60 17.31
C TRP A 60 -3.04 -5.21 17.82
N ALA A 61 -3.18 -4.16 17.02
CA ALA A 61 -2.92 -2.78 17.44
C ALA A 61 -3.81 -1.77 16.70
N THR A 62 -3.94 -0.58 17.30
CA THR A 62 -4.42 0.63 16.65
C THR A 62 -3.26 1.58 16.43
N ASP A 63 -3.05 1.96 15.19
CA ASP A 63 -1.98 2.85 14.77
C ASP A 63 -2.47 4.27 14.53
N LYS A 64 -1.62 5.25 14.85
CA LYS A 64 -1.78 6.66 14.50
C LYS A 64 -0.54 7.10 13.74
N LEU A 65 -0.69 7.36 12.45
CA LEU A 65 0.41 7.45 11.48
C LEU A 65 0.40 8.78 10.75
N SER A 66 1.61 9.30 10.52
CA SER A 66 1.90 10.17 9.38
C SER A 66 2.30 9.29 8.21
N ARG A 67 1.37 9.11 7.26
CA ARG A 67 1.53 8.28 6.06
C ARG A 67 1.96 9.15 4.89
N THR A 68 3.10 8.82 4.29
CA THR A 68 3.67 9.56 3.15
C THR A 68 3.79 8.67 1.93
N TYR A 69 3.11 9.02 0.84
CA TYR A 69 3.33 8.42 -0.47
C TYR A 69 4.37 9.21 -1.27
N LYS A 70 5.23 8.50 -1.99
CA LYS A 70 6.19 9.02 -2.95
C LYS A 70 6.02 8.26 -4.27
N VAL A 71 5.89 8.99 -5.37
CA VAL A 71 5.72 8.41 -6.71
C VAL A 71 6.87 8.85 -7.60
N ARG A 72 7.52 7.88 -8.25
CA ARG A 72 8.62 8.11 -9.20
C ARG A 72 8.34 7.36 -10.49
N LYS A 73 8.28 8.06 -11.63
CA LYS A 73 8.20 7.41 -12.95
C LYS A 73 9.54 6.76 -13.29
N ASN A 74 9.46 5.58 -13.89
CA ASN A 74 10.58 4.82 -14.40
C ASN A 74 10.73 5.06 -15.92
N GLU A 75 11.89 4.71 -16.48
CA GLU A 75 12.18 4.92 -17.91
C GLU A 75 11.26 4.11 -18.84
N ASP A 76 10.82 2.93 -18.38
CA ASP A 76 9.88 2.05 -19.07
C ASP A 76 8.41 2.53 -19.03
N GLY A 77 8.15 3.70 -18.43
CA GLY A 77 6.82 4.27 -18.27
C GLY A 77 6.03 3.74 -17.07
N SER A 78 6.55 2.75 -16.33
CA SER A 78 5.97 2.32 -15.05
C SER A 78 6.26 3.33 -13.93
N TYR A 79 5.70 3.11 -12.74
CA TYR A 79 5.90 3.99 -11.59
C TYR A 79 6.32 3.20 -10.36
N THR A 80 7.39 3.61 -9.71
CA THR A 80 7.69 3.18 -8.35
C THR A 80 6.83 3.98 -7.38
N VAL A 81 6.04 3.30 -6.57
CA VAL A 81 5.26 3.89 -5.48
C VAL A 81 5.81 3.39 -4.16
N ARG A 82 6.15 4.32 -3.27
CA ARG A 82 6.62 4.04 -1.91
C ARG A 82 5.71 4.73 -0.91
N ARG A 83 5.16 3.96 0.02
CA ARG A 83 4.48 4.43 1.22
C ARG A 83 5.42 4.35 2.40
N GLU A 84 5.56 5.42 3.16
CA GLU A 84 6.29 5.48 4.41
C GLU A 84 5.31 5.83 5.52
N ASP A 85 5.25 5.01 6.56
CA ASP A 85 4.43 5.28 7.74
C ASP A 85 5.35 5.54 8.92
N LYS A 86 5.04 6.58 9.71
CA LYS A 86 5.72 6.89 10.97
C LYS A 86 4.70 7.36 11.99
N GLY A 87 4.72 6.81 13.18
CA GLY A 87 3.70 7.14 14.16
C GLY A 87 3.83 6.41 15.49
N THR A 88 2.68 6.23 16.14
CA THR A 88 2.55 5.47 17.39
C THR A 88 1.53 4.36 17.23
N PHE A 89 1.67 3.32 18.05
CA PHE A 89 0.71 2.24 18.14
C PHE A 89 0.18 2.11 19.57
N THR A 90 -1.00 1.53 19.71
CA THR A 90 -1.58 1.07 20.98
C THR A 90 -2.10 -0.35 20.80
N THR A 91 -1.68 -1.28 21.65
CA THR A 91 -2.00 -2.70 21.48
C THR A 91 -3.42 -3.03 21.88
N LEU A 92 -3.95 -4.06 21.25
CA LEU A 92 -5.17 -4.76 21.62
C LEU A 92 -4.78 -6.05 22.38
N ALA A 93 -5.62 -6.49 23.30
CA ALA A 93 -5.36 -7.71 24.05
C ALA A 93 -5.54 -8.95 23.16
N GLY A 94 -4.67 -9.95 23.32
CA GLY A 94 -4.78 -11.22 22.59
C GLY A 94 -3.43 -11.89 22.36
N LEU A 95 -3.32 -12.61 21.24
CA LEU A 95 -2.02 -13.13 20.79
C LEU A 95 -1.10 -11.96 20.44
N SER A 96 0.19 -12.12 20.75
CA SER A 96 1.21 -11.20 20.24
C SER A 96 1.33 -11.31 18.72
N PRO A 97 1.82 -10.28 18.01
CA PRO A 97 1.95 -10.35 16.56
C PRO A 97 2.90 -11.48 16.10
N GLY A 98 3.97 -11.76 16.86
CA GLY A 98 4.86 -12.90 16.57
C GLY A 98 4.23 -14.28 16.76
N ALA A 99 3.20 -14.39 17.60
CA ALA A 99 2.48 -15.63 17.90
C ALA A 99 1.28 -15.90 16.97
N ASP A 100 0.97 -14.99 16.07
CA ASP A 100 -0.16 -15.14 15.16
C ASP A 100 0.03 -16.38 14.26
N PRO A 101 -0.97 -17.28 14.11
CA PRO A 101 -0.76 -18.62 13.55
C PRO A 101 -0.71 -18.61 12.02
N CYS A 102 0.43 -18.21 11.47
CA CYS A 102 0.65 -18.11 10.03
C CYS A 102 1.71 -19.12 9.56
N PRO A 103 1.33 -20.11 8.75
CA PRO A 103 2.21 -21.21 8.36
C PRO A 103 3.32 -20.78 7.39
N THR A 104 3.11 -19.72 6.61
CA THR A 104 4.04 -19.25 5.57
C THR A 104 5.07 -18.25 6.09
N VAL A 105 4.92 -17.74 7.32
CA VAL A 105 5.80 -16.72 7.89
C VAL A 105 7.05 -17.35 8.49
N ILE A 106 8.21 -16.82 8.13
CA ILE A 106 9.48 -17.18 8.73
C ILE A 106 9.63 -16.40 10.05
N ARG A 107 9.73 -17.09 11.19
CA ARG A 107 9.98 -16.45 12.48
C ARG A 107 11.46 -16.53 12.83
N LYS A 108 12.07 -15.39 13.18
CA LYS A 108 13.47 -15.29 13.58
C LYS A 108 13.60 -14.70 14.98
N GLY A 109 14.42 -15.36 15.79
CA GLY A 109 14.64 -14.97 17.18
C GLY A 109 13.54 -15.45 18.12
N LYS A 110 13.63 -15.04 19.37
CA LYS A 110 12.63 -15.35 20.40
C LYS A 110 11.40 -14.47 20.20
N HIS A 111 10.23 -15.05 20.36
CA HIS A 111 8.95 -14.34 20.37
C HIS A 111 8.13 -14.76 21.58
N GLY A 112 7.11 -13.97 21.89
CA GLY A 112 6.19 -14.24 22.97
C GLY A 112 4.94 -14.98 22.52
N THR A 113 3.92 -14.98 23.38
CA THR A 113 2.63 -15.62 23.09
C THR A 113 1.44 -14.67 23.22
N THR A 114 1.41 -13.83 24.25
CA THR A 114 0.27 -12.96 24.54
C THR A 114 0.68 -11.51 24.75
N LEU A 115 -0.28 -10.64 24.51
CA LEU A 115 -0.16 -9.20 24.61
C LEU A 115 -1.39 -8.64 25.34
N LEU A 116 -1.14 -7.77 26.32
CA LEU A 116 -2.17 -7.00 27.00
C LEU A 116 -2.55 -5.78 26.16
N ALA A 117 -3.77 -5.30 26.32
CA ALA A 117 -4.21 -4.04 25.70
C ALA A 117 -3.52 -2.83 26.34
N GLY A 118 -3.40 -1.75 25.57
CA GLY A 118 -2.94 -0.44 26.07
C GLY A 118 -1.43 -0.27 26.14
N VAL A 119 -0.64 -1.25 25.68
CA VAL A 119 0.79 -1.03 25.48
C VAL A 119 0.98 -0.03 24.35
N THR A 120 1.83 0.96 24.56
CA THR A 120 2.09 2.03 23.61
C THR A 120 3.53 2.02 23.11
N GLY A 121 3.72 2.46 21.88
CA GLY A 121 5.05 2.55 21.32
C GLY A 121 5.12 3.36 20.04
N LYS A 122 6.24 3.21 19.34
CA LYS A 122 6.49 3.85 18.05
C LYS A 122 6.46 2.80 16.95
N ILE A 123 5.89 3.19 15.82
CA ILE A 123 5.92 2.46 14.56
C ILE A 123 6.64 3.30 13.52
N HIS A 124 7.47 2.66 12.72
CA HIS A 124 7.92 3.21 11.46
C HIS A 124 8.12 2.10 10.43
N GLY A 125 7.93 2.42 9.17
CA GLY A 125 8.16 1.44 8.13
C GLY A 125 7.82 1.94 6.75
N TYR A 126 7.87 1.03 5.80
CA TYR A 126 7.53 1.32 4.43
C TYR A 126 6.94 0.13 3.70
N ILE A 127 6.20 0.46 2.63
CA ILE A 127 5.85 -0.44 1.54
C ILE A 127 6.33 0.19 0.24
N GLN A 128 6.84 -0.61 -0.68
CA GLN A 128 7.28 -0.16 -1.99
C GLN A 128 6.93 -1.20 -3.05
N GLY A 129 6.36 -0.73 -4.15
CA GLY A 129 6.09 -1.57 -5.31
C GLY A 129 6.10 -0.77 -6.61
N THR A 130 5.79 -1.46 -7.70
CA THR A 130 5.65 -0.90 -9.04
C THR A 130 4.19 -0.88 -9.47
N VAL A 131 3.78 0.24 -10.08
CA VAL A 131 2.51 0.43 -10.79
C VAL A 131 2.73 0.36 -12.29
N THR A 132 1.91 -0.41 -12.99
CA THR A 132 1.92 -0.56 -14.46
C THR A 132 0.53 -0.35 -15.05
N GLY A 133 0.44 0.03 -16.32
CA GLY A 133 -0.84 0.10 -17.06
C GLY A 133 -1.72 1.28 -16.68
N GLY A 134 -1.16 2.32 -16.06
CA GLY A 134 -1.90 3.56 -15.76
C GLY A 134 -0.99 4.77 -15.64
N THR A 135 -1.59 5.94 -15.65
CA THR A 135 -0.91 7.24 -15.57
C THR A 135 -1.15 7.88 -14.21
N PHE A 136 -0.10 8.38 -13.56
CA PHE A 136 -0.22 9.10 -12.29
C PHE A 136 -0.88 10.47 -12.47
N ASN A 137 -1.89 10.76 -11.65
CA ASN A 137 -2.56 12.04 -11.52
C ASN A 137 -2.19 12.69 -10.17
N ALA A 138 -1.37 13.73 -10.20
CA ALA A 138 -0.94 14.45 -9.00
C ALA A 138 -2.08 15.15 -8.24
N ASN A 139 -3.23 15.37 -8.90
CA ASN A 139 -4.43 15.97 -8.32
C ASN A 139 -5.46 14.92 -7.87
N GLY A 140 -5.05 13.64 -7.84
CA GLY A 140 -5.86 12.55 -7.33
C GLY A 140 -6.30 12.76 -5.88
N LYS A 141 -7.30 11.99 -5.45
CA LYS A 141 -7.82 12.00 -4.09
C LYS A 141 -8.07 10.58 -3.63
N CYS A 142 -7.82 10.32 -2.35
CA CYS A 142 -8.21 9.09 -1.68
C CYS A 142 -9.03 9.44 -0.44
N THR A 143 -9.92 8.54 -0.05
CA THR A 143 -10.63 8.60 1.24
C THR A 143 -9.67 8.24 2.36
N ALA A 144 -9.90 8.73 3.59
CA ALA A 144 -9.25 8.15 4.77
C ALA A 144 -9.66 6.66 4.85
N GLU A 145 -8.78 5.69 5.06
CA GLU A 145 -7.40 5.68 5.60
C GLU A 145 -6.28 5.82 4.55
N CYS A 146 -6.66 6.08 3.29
CA CYS A 146 -5.81 6.09 2.11
C CYS A 146 -4.89 4.86 2.10
N THR A 147 -5.52 3.69 2.02
CA THR A 147 -4.81 2.42 1.86
C THR A 147 -4.08 2.39 0.52
N ASN A 148 -3.26 1.37 0.29
CA ASN A 148 -2.63 1.20 -1.03
C ASN A 148 -3.69 1.10 -2.14
N THR A 149 -4.80 0.40 -1.88
CA THR A 149 -5.92 0.29 -2.82
C THR A 149 -6.54 1.65 -3.12
N ASP A 150 -6.85 2.44 -2.08
CA ASP A 150 -7.45 3.77 -2.25
C ASP A 150 -6.50 4.74 -2.96
N PHE A 151 -5.20 4.67 -2.64
CA PHE A 151 -4.19 5.51 -3.29
C PHE A 151 -4.08 5.19 -4.78
N ILE A 152 -4.02 3.90 -5.16
CA ILE A 152 -3.94 3.51 -6.56
C ILE A 152 -5.22 3.90 -7.31
N ALA A 153 -6.41 3.63 -6.74
CA ALA A 153 -7.68 4.01 -7.36
C ALA A 153 -7.84 5.53 -7.50
N GLY A 154 -7.33 6.31 -6.53
CA GLY A 154 -7.49 7.75 -6.47
C GLY A 154 -6.48 8.55 -7.30
N PHE A 155 -5.27 8.03 -7.48
CA PHE A 155 -4.14 8.73 -8.10
C PHE A 155 -3.65 8.12 -9.40
N PHE A 156 -4.20 6.99 -9.85
CA PHE A 156 -3.87 6.42 -11.15
C PHE A 156 -5.13 6.19 -11.97
N THR A 157 -4.98 6.23 -13.30
CA THR A 157 -6.07 5.91 -14.22
C THR A 157 -6.58 4.48 -14.02
N ALA A 158 -7.86 4.24 -14.32
CA ALA A 158 -8.46 2.92 -14.26
C ALA A 158 -7.63 1.88 -15.06
N GLY A 159 -7.54 0.67 -14.53
CA GLY A 159 -6.72 -0.41 -15.10
C GLY A 159 -5.28 -0.47 -14.58
N ALA A 160 -4.84 0.51 -13.78
CA ALA A 160 -3.55 0.46 -13.12
C ALA A 160 -3.42 -0.79 -12.23
N LYS A 161 -2.27 -1.47 -12.34
CA LYS A 161 -1.92 -2.65 -11.55
C LYS A 161 -0.81 -2.31 -10.60
N PHE A 162 -0.94 -2.67 -9.33
CA PHE A 162 0.07 -2.45 -8.31
C PHE A 162 0.51 -3.77 -7.67
N THR A 163 1.82 -4.00 -7.69
CA THR A 163 2.47 -5.20 -7.11
C THR A 163 2.12 -5.45 -5.65
N CYS A 164 1.89 -4.40 -4.83
CA CYS A 164 1.48 -4.55 -3.43
C CYS A 164 -0.02 -4.73 -3.18
N ILE A 165 -0.81 -5.05 -4.21
CA ILE A 165 -2.24 -5.40 -4.09
C ILE A 165 -2.51 -6.75 -4.76
N GLN A 166 -1.88 -7.02 -5.90
CA GLN A 166 -2.13 -8.21 -6.72
C GLN A 166 -1.30 -9.40 -6.26
N GLY A 167 -1.72 -10.05 -5.16
CA GLY A 167 -1.01 -11.21 -4.59
C GLY A 167 0.37 -10.86 -4.03
N TYR A 168 0.64 -9.56 -3.83
CA TYR A 168 1.83 -8.97 -3.23
C TYR A 168 3.17 -9.23 -3.94
N ALA A 169 3.21 -10.05 -4.99
CA ALA A 169 4.43 -10.37 -5.73
C ALA A 169 5.14 -9.11 -6.26
N GLY A 170 6.40 -8.93 -5.86
CA GLY A 170 7.22 -7.75 -6.17
C GLY A 170 7.08 -6.59 -5.17
N CYS A 171 6.34 -6.79 -4.07
CA CYS A 171 6.18 -5.80 -3.01
C CYS A 171 7.28 -5.91 -1.96
N ARG A 172 7.97 -4.82 -1.67
CA ARG A 172 8.96 -4.74 -0.59
C ARG A 172 8.39 -4.00 0.58
N PHE A 173 8.56 -4.54 1.78
CA PHE A 173 8.11 -3.86 2.99
C PHE A 173 8.99 -4.17 4.19
N ASN A 174 8.99 -3.24 5.14
CA ASN A 174 9.64 -3.39 6.43
C ASN A 174 8.96 -2.42 7.41
N PHE A 175 8.28 -2.97 8.41
CA PHE A 175 7.67 -2.25 9.51
C PHE A 175 8.30 -2.69 10.82
N ALA A 176 8.63 -1.71 11.65
CA ALA A 176 9.26 -1.91 12.93
C ALA A 176 8.44 -1.22 14.01
N TYR A 177 8.06 -2.00 15.01
CA TYR A 177 7.33 -1.59 16.20
C TYR A 177 8.27 -1.69 17.39
N THR A 178 8.33 -0.63 18.19
CA THR A 178 9.12 -0.59 19.41
C THR A 178 8.29 0.00 20.53
N ALA A 179 7.92 -0.83 21.50
CA ALA A 179 7.30 -0.36 22.73
C ALA A 179 8.29 0.48 23.53
N GLN A 180 7.83 1.59 24.08
CA GLN A 180 8.67 2.49 24.88
C GLN A 180 8.54 2.13 26.37
N LYS A 181 9.55 2.37 27.22
CA LYS A 181 9.44 2.12 28.67
C LYS A 181 8.97 0.67 28.98
N GLN A 182 9.57 -0.32 28.32
CA GLN A 182 9.11 -1.72 28.33
C GLN A 182 8.93 -2.31 29.73
N GLU A 183 9.80 -1.95 30.69
CA GLU A 183 9.69 -2.42 32.08
C GLU A 183 8.41 -1.92 32.76
N LYS A 184 8.06 -0.64 32.54
CA LYS A 184 6.81 -0.07 33.07
C LYS A 184 5.58 -0.67 32.40
N GLN A 185 5.70 -1.05 31.13
CA GLN A 185 4.66 -1.72 30.37
C GLN A 185 4.66 -3.25 30.54
N LYS A 186 5.52 -3.78 31.43
CA LYS A 186 5.63 -5.21 31.79
C LYS A 186 5.78 -6.13 30.57
N LEU A 187 6.54 -5.69 29.57
CA LEU A 187 6.80 -6.46 28.36
C LEU A 187 8.06 -7.29 28.52
N LYS A 188 7.98 -8.56 28.11
CA LYS A 188 9.14 -9.45 27.96
C LYS A 188 9.80 -9.27 26.59
N PHE A 189 8.99 -8.98 25.57
CA PHE A 189 9.41 -8.65 24.22
C PHE A 189 8.83 -7.29 23.83
N HIS A 190 9.68 -6.39 23.33
CA HIS A 190 9.33 -4.97 23.14
C HIS A 190 9.76 -4.41 21.79
N HIS A 191 10.23 -5.28 20.90
CA HIS A 191 10.57 -4.92 19.54
C HIS A 191 10.16 -6.02 18.58
N TRP A 192 9.33 -5.67 17.62
CA TRP A 192 8.86 -6.54 16.57
C TRP A 192 9.13 -5.89 15.21
N VAL A 193 9.57 -6.71 14.26
CA VAL A 193 9.74 -6.31 12.87
C VAL A 193 9.01 -7.29 11.99
N ASP A 194 8.21 -6.75 11.09
CA ASP A 194 7.60 -7.45 9.98
C ASP A 194 8.19 -6.94 8.67
N ARG A 195 8.69 -7.85 7.83
CA ARG A 195 9.35 -7.48 6.57
C ARG A 195 9.24 -8.56 5.50
N GLY A 196 9.23 -8.10 4.26
CA GLY A 196 9.29 -8.95 3.07
C GLY A 196 10.02 -8.26 1.93
N LEU A 197 10.70 -9.04 1.09
CA LEU A 197 11.48 -8.53 -0.05
C LEU A 197 10.78 -8.69 -1.40
N ASP A 198 9.71 -9.47 -1.43
CA ASP A 198 8.97 -9.84 -2.63
C ASP A 198 7.45 -9.89 -2.40
N GLY A 199 6.99 -9.64 -1.17
CA GLY A 199 5.59 -9.61 -0.76
C GLY A 199 4.96 -10.97 -0.56
N VAL A 200 5.69 -12.05 -0.83
CA VAL A 200 5.23 -13.44 -0.67
C VAL A 200 5.90 -14.07 0.55
N ASN A 201 7.17 -13.77 0.76
CA ASN A 201 7.96 -14.30 1.86
C ASN A 201 8.09 -13.25 2.97
N GLU A 202 7.27 -13.44 3.99
CA GLU A 202 7.23 -12.59 5.17
C GLU A 202 8.15 -13.14 6.27
N THR A 203 8.86 -12.26 6.95
CA THR A 203 9.76 -12.60 8.05
C THR A 203 9.44 -11.76 9.27
N PHE A 204 9.07 -12.43 10.36
CA PHE A 204 8.94 -11.81 11.67
C PHE A 204 10.25 -11.90 12.45
N ILE A 205 10.65 -10.79 13.08
CA ILE A 205 11.83 -10.72 13.94
C ILE A 205 11.43 -10.11 15.27
N GLY A 206 11.69 -10.83 16.37
CA GLY A 206 11.30 -10.40 17.71
C GLY A 206 9.79 -10.44 17.93
N ASP A 207 9.29 -9.64 18.88
CA ASP A 207 7.87 -9.55 19.22
C ASP A 207 7.54 -8.34 20.10
N ILE A 208 6.25 -8.02 20.22
CA ILE A 208 5.66 -7.18 21.27
C ILE A 208 4.77 -8.10 22.13
N ALA A 209 5.25 -8.50 23.31
CA ALA A 209 4.55 -9.48 24.13
C ALA A 209 4.88 -9.37 25.62
N ASN A 210 3.89 -9.71 26.46
CA ASN A 210 4.02 -9.80 27.90
C ASN A 210 4.57 -11.17 28.37
N SER A 211 4.39 -12.23 27.58
CA SER A 211 4.73 -13.62 27.94
C SER A 211 5.58 -14.31 26.89
#